data_AF-A0A2A6QXG6-F1
#
_entry.id   AF-A0A2A6QXG6-F1
#
_cell.length_a   1.000
_cell.length_b   1.000
_cell.length_c   1.000
_cell.angle_alpha   90.00
_cell.angle_beta   90.00
_cell.angle_gamma   90.00
#
_symmetry.space_group_name_H-M   'P 1'
#
loop_
_entity.id
_entity.type
_entity.pdbx_description
1 polymer ?
#
loop_
_entity_poly.entity_id
_entity_poly.type
_entity_poly.pdbx_seq_one_letter_code
_entity_poly.pdbx_strand_id
1 'polypeptide(L)'
;MELRALNGLSLPLTPHVSVRKLIDALVCEDIERGVMTERHNMRGVYSKSLYEGGKQEREIAQTYRQWSQASSAFPATSMMLERIAESYERDAAREDERAELDKLRDM
;
A
#
# COMPACT_ATOMS: atom_id res chain seq x y z
N MET A 1 -11.90 -14.12 -18.39
CA MET A 1 -12.10 -14.94 -17.18
C MET A 1 -11.05 -14.52 -16.19
N GLU A 2 -11.39 -13.52 -15.38
CA GLU A 2 -11.66 -13.68 -13.94
C GLU A 2 -10.40 -13.51 -13.09
N LEU A 3 -10.10 -12.25 -12.76
CA LEU A 3 -9.41 -11.89 -11.53
C LEU A 3 -10.36 -11.08 -10.62
N ARG A 4 -11.59 -11.58 -10.50
CA ARG A 4 -12.42 -11.34 -9.32
C ARG A 4 -12.04 -12.39 -8.29
N ALA A 5 -11.09 -12.10 -7.40
CA ALA A 5 -11.02 -12.66 -6.04
C ALA A 5 -9.67 -12.35 -5.37
N LEU A 6 -9.41 -11.07 -5.10
CA LEU A 6 -8.77 -10.71 -3.83
C LEU A 6 -9.73 -9.88 -2.96
N ASN A 7 -11.03 -10.12 -3.11
CA ASN A 7 -12.11 -9.69 -2.21
C ASN A 7 -12.66 -10.92 -1.45
N GLY A 8 -11.79 -11.65 -0.74
CA GLY A 8 -12.19 -12.91 -0.09
C GLY A 8 -11.52 -13.24 1.25
N LEU A 9 -10.53 -12.47 1.69
CA LEU A 9 -10.00 -12.58 3.05
C LEU A 9 -10.30 -11.28 3.77
N SER A 10 -11.46 -11.27 4.45
CA SER A 10 -11.77 -10.35 5.54
C SER A 10 -10.90 -10.63 6.77
N LEU A 11 -9.61 -10.86 6.58
CA LEU A 11 -8.65 -10.77 7.66
C LEU A 11 -7.99 -9.40 7.52
N PRO A 12 -8.10 -8.53 8.53
CA PRO A 12 -7.31 -7.31 8.52
C PRO A 12 -5.86 -7.72 8.34
N LEU A 13 -5.26 -7.31 7.23
CA LEU A 13 -3.84 -7.50 6.92
C LEU A 13 -2.91 -6.72 7.87
N THR A 14 -3.48 -6.23 8.98
CA THR A 14 -2.76 -5.74 10.14
C THR A 14 -1.95 -6.89 10.72
N PRO A 15 -0.66 -6.67 11.07
CA PRO A 15 0.08 -7.65 11.82
C PRO A 15 -0.71 -8.08 13.07
N HIS A 16 -0.69 -9.37 13.40
CA HIS A 16 -1.34 -9.87 14.61
C HIS A 16 -0.89 -9.03 15.83
N VAL A 17 -1.74 -8.89 16.85
CA VAL A 17 -1.45 -8.02 18.02
C VAL A 17 -0.07 -8.30 18.63
N SER A 18 0.36 -9.56 18.67
CA SER A 18 1.70 -9.95 19.13
C SER A 18 2.83 -9.33 18.31
N VAL A 19 2.67 -9.25 17.00
CA VAL A 19 3.64 -8.64 16.08
C VAL A 19 3.66 -7.13 16.26
N ARG A 20 2.49 -6.49 16.41
CA ARG A 20 2.40 -5.04 16.70
C ARG A 20 3.12 -4.66 17.99
N LYS A 21 2.92 -5.45 19.05
CA LYS A 21 3.63 -5.26 20.32
C LYS A 21 5.15 -5.39 20.16
N LEU A 22 5.63 -6.32 19.34
CA LEU A 22 7.06 -6.49 19.09
C LEU A 22 7.63 -5.32 18.26
N ILE A 23 6.92 -4.87 17.22
CA ILE A 23 7.32 -3.71 16.40
C ILE A 23 7.42 -2.47 17.29
N ASP A 24 6.40 -2.21 18.10
CA ASP A 24 6.39 -1.08 19.02
C ASP A 24 7.46 -1.18 20.12
N ALA A 25 7.73 -2.38 20.63
CA ALA A 25 8.75 -2.59 21.67
C ALA A 25 10.19 -2.48 21.13
N LEU A 26 10.41 -2.80 19.85
CA LEU A 26 11.75 -2.89 19.26
C LEU A 26 12.11 -1.70 18.38
N VAL A 27 11.14 -0.87 17.95
CA VAL A 27 11.33 0.26 17.02
C VAL A 27 12.27 -0.13 15.87
N CYS A 28 12.04 -1.31 15.31
CA CYS A 28 13.01 -1.93 14.42
C CYS A 28 12.78 -1.42 13.00
N GLU A 29 13.46 -0.33 12.63
CA GLU A 29 13.38 0.30 11.30
C GLU A 29 13.66 -0.69 10.15
N ASP A 30 14.47 -1.71 10.38
CA ASP A 30 14.77 -2.74 9.38
C ASP A 30 13.58 -3.68 9.12
N ILE A 31 12.76 -3.95 10.14
CA ILE A 31 11.50 -4.69 9.99
C ILE A 31 10.49 -3.85 9.21
N GLU A 32 10.40 -2.54 9.50
CA GLU A 32 9.53 -1.63 8.74
C GLU A 32 9.91 -1.63 7.25
N ARG A 33 11.20 -1.51 6.95
CA ARG A 33 11.72 -1.51 5.58
C ARG A 33 11.43 -2.84 4.87
N GLY A 34 11.68 -3.97 5.53
CA GLY A 34 11.40 -5.30 4.98
C GLY A 34 9.91 -5.48 4.65
N VAL A 35 9.01 -5.05 5.54
CA VAL A 35 7.56 -5.10 5.30
C VAL A 35 7.15 -4.23 4.12
N MET A 36 7.73 -3.03 3.99
CA MET A 36 7.47 -2.14 2.84
C MET A 36 7.89 -2.79 1.51
N THR A 37 9.11 -3.32 1.44
CA THR A 37 9.64 -3.95 0.23
C THR A 37 8.84 -5.19 -0.15
N GLU A 38 8.54 -6.08 0.80
CA GLU A 38 7.74 -7.28 0.53
C GLU A 38 6.33 -6.94 0.07
N ARG A 39 5.69 -5.89 0.63
CA ARG A 39 4.37 -5.46 0.17
C ARG A 39 4.35 -4.96 -1.27
N HIS A 40 5.42 -4.30 -1.69
CA HIS A 40 5.57 -3.90 -3.08
C HIS A 40 5.79 -5.13 -3.99
N ASN A 41 6.64 -6.07 -3.55
CA ASN A 41 6.94 -7.30 -4.30
C ASN A 41 5.74 -8.25 -4.41
N MET A 42 4.94 -8.40 -3.36
CA MET A 42 3.75 -9.27 -3.32
C MET A 42 2.65 -8.83 -4.28
N ARG A 43 2.71 -7.61 -4.82
CA ARG A 43 1.71 -7.08 -5.77
C ARG A 43 1.81 -7.76 -7.14
N GLY A 44 2.94 -8.40 -7.46
CA GLY A 44 3.14 -9.13 -8.71
C GLY A 44 3.02 -8.25 -9.97
N VAL A 45 2.85 -8.87 -11.13
CA VAL A 45 2.51 -8.17 -12.38
C VAL A 45 1.01 -7.85 -12.34
N TYR A 46 0.66 -6.57 -12.40
CA TYR A 46 -0.72 -6.11 -12.46
C TYR A 46 -0.95 -5.28 -13.73
N SER A 47 -2.15 -5.39 -14.31
CA SER A 47 -2.54 -4.70 -15.54
C SER A 47 -3.38 -3.47 -15.21
N LYS A 48 -3.02 -2.32 -15.81
CA LYS A 48 -3.82 -1.10 -15.76
C LYS A 48 -4.64 -0.93 -17.04
N SER A 49 -5.78 -0.27 -16.92
CA SER A 49 -6.55 0.23 -18.06
C SER A 49 -5.75 1.33 -18.77
N LEU A 50 -6.01 1.54 -20.06
CA LEU A 50 -5.32 2.57 -20.83
C LEU A 50 -5.55 3.95 -20.15
N TYR A 51 -4.45 4.59 -19.79
CA TYR A 51 -4.43 5.89 -19.09
C TYR A 51 -5.13 5.94 -17.73
N GLU A 52 -5.25 4.81 -17.03
CA GLU A 52 -5.88 4.75 -15.69
C GLU A 52 -5.15 5.62 -14.64
N GLY A 53 -3.86 5.87 -14.85
CA GLY A 53 -3.01 6.62 -13.92
C GLY A 53 -2.85 5.91 -12.58
N GLY A 54 -2.86 6.69 -11.51
CA GLY A 54 -2.61 6.29 -10.13
C GLY A 54 -3.82 5.81 -9.33
N LYS A 55 -4.95 5.48 -9.98
CA LYS A 55 -6.21 5.16 -9.27
C LYS A 55 -6.04 3.98 -8.29
N GLN A 56 -5.43 2.88 -8.74
CA GLN A 56 -5.28 1.68 -7.93
C GLN A 56 -4.37 1.91 -6.73
N GLU A 57 -3.30 2.69 -6.91
CA GLU A 57 -2.38 3.08 -5.85
C GLU A 57 -3.10 3.89 -4.76
N ARG A 58 -4.01 4.79 -5.13
CA ARG A 58 -4.82 5.54 -4.16
C ARG A 58 -5.77 4.67 -3.36
N GLU A 59 -6.41 3.68 -3.99
CA GLU A 59 -7.27 2.71 -3.29
C GLU A 59 -6.49 1.90 -2.25
N ILE A 60 -5.25 1.51 -2.59
CA ILE A 60 -4.34 0.87 -1.63
C ILE A 60 -3.91 1.83 -0.52
N ALA A 61 -3.50 3.05 -0.86
CA ALA A 61 -3.11 4.06 0.13
C ALA A 61 -4.23 4.30 1.15
N GLN A 62 -5.47 4.43 0.68
CA GLN A 62 -6.64 4.60 1.53
C GLN A 62 -6.82 3.43 2.50
N THR A 63 -6.62 2.19 2.02
CA THR A 63 -6.71 0.99 2.85
C THR A 63 -5.66 1.00 3.96
N TYR A 64 -4.41 1.36 3.66
CA TYR A 64 -3.37 1.49 4.68
C TYR A 64 -3.64 2.61 5.69
N ARG A 65 -4.20 3.76 5.26
CA ARG A 65 -4.62 4.82 6.19
C ARG A 65 -5.70 4.36 7.15
N GLN A 66 -6.69 3.60 6.67
CA GLN A 66 -7.73 3.04 7.54
C GLN A 66 -7.11 2.11 8.60
N TRP A 67 -6.11 1.31 8.21
CA TRP A 67 -5.41 0.43 9.15
C TRP A 67 -4.50 1.18 10.13
N SER A 68 -3.86 2.24 9.69
CA SER A 68 -3.10 3.19 10.54
C SER A 68 -4.02 3.71 11.64
N GLN A 69 -5.17 4.27 11.28
CA GLN A 69 -6.17 4.78 12.24
C GLN A 69 -6.67 3.69 13.20
N ALA A 70 -6.98 2.50 12.69
CA ALA A 70 -7.41 1.36 13.49
C ALA A 70 -6.32 0.82 14.44
N SER A 71 -5.06 1.15 14.18
CA SER A 71 -3.90 0.76 14.99
C SER A 71 -3.35 1.90 15.84
N SER A 72 -4.10 2.99 16.03
CA SER A 72 -3.69 4.17 16.81
C SER A 72 -3.23 3.88 18.25
N ALA A 73 -3.67 2.77 18.85
CA ALA A 73 -3.19 2.30 20.15
C ALA A 73 -1.73 1.76 20.14
N PHE A 74 -1.13 1.60 18.96
CA PHE A 74 0.22 1.12 18.72
C PHE A 74 0.98 2.15 17.84
N PRO A 75 1.61 3.18 18.43
CA PRO A 75 2.12 4.33 17.69
C PRO A 75 3.13 3.99 16.59
N ALA A 76 4.08 3.09 16.84
CA ALA A 76 5.08 2.74 15.83
C ALA A 76 4.43 1.98 14.67
N THR A 77 3.55 1.02 14.99
CA THR A 77 2.74 0.33 13.98
C THR A 77 1.88 1.29 13.15
N SER A 78 1.18 2.22 13.80
CA SER A 78 0.35 3.23 13.12
C SER A 78 1.20 4.08 12.17
N MET A 79 2.36 4.54 12.63
CA MET A 79 3.28 5.34 11.82
C MET A 79 3.84 4.56 10.64
N MET A 80 4.22 3.28 10.83
CA MET A 80 4.67 2.41 9.75
C MET A 80 3.58 2.26 8.67
N LEU A 81 2.33 2.04 9.06
CA LEU A 81 1.21 1.91 8.12
C LEU A 81 0.94 3.22 7.37
N GLU A 82 1.06 4.37 8.04
CA GLU A 82 0.94 5.68 7.39
C GLU A 82 2.04 5.89 6.34
N ARG A 83 3.29 5.55 6.67
CA ARG A 83 4.42 5.64 5.73
C ARG A 83 4.23 4.75 4.49
N ILE A 84 3.59 3.58 4.65
CA ILE A 84 3.21 2.73 3.51
C ILE A 84 2.16 3.45 2.64
N ALA A 85 1.14 4.04 3.25
CA ALA A 85 0.11 4.79 2.52
C ALA A 85 0.72 5.95 1.72
N GLU A 86 1.61 6.73 2.33
CA GLU A 86 2.34 7.82 1.66
C GLU A 86 3.17 7.33 0.47
N SER A 87 3.80 6.16 0.58
CA SER A 87 4.54 5.58 -0.53
C SER A 87 3.63 5.30 -1.72
N TYR A 88 2.44 4.73 -1.49
CA TYR A 88 1.48 4.49 -2.56
C TYR A 88 0.90 5.78 -3.15
N GLU A 89 0.73 6.84 -2.38
CA GLU A 89 0.34 8.15 -2.94
C GLU A 89 1.40 8.73 -3.87
N ARG A 90 2.68 8.59 -3.51
CA ARG A 90 3.79 8.97 -4.40
C ARG A 90 3.82 8.14 -5.67
N ASP A 91 3.52 6.84 -5.57
CA ASP A 91 3.41 5.96 -6.74
C ASP A 91 2.23 6.37 -7.63
N ALA A 92 1.08 6.70 -7.03
CA ALA A 92 -0.09 7.19 -7.75
C ALA A 92 0.21 8.43 -8.60
N ALA A 93 0.92 9.41 -8.02
CA ALA A 93 1.29 10.63 -8.70
C ALA A 93 2.20 10.36 -9.92
N ARG A 94 3.21 9.50 -9.77
CA ARG A 94 4.11 9.10 -10.87
C ARG A 94 3.35 8.42 -12.00
N GLU A 95 2.35 7.61 -11.65
CA GLU A 95 1.54 6.88 -12.63
C GLU A 95 0.56 7.79 -13.37
N ASP A 96 0.03 8.84 -12.72
CA ASP A 96 -0.73 9.89 -13.41
C ASP A 96 0.13 10.64 -14.42
N GLU A 97 1.35 11.06 -14.02
CA GLU A 97 2.28 11.74 -14.92
C GLU A 97 2.60 10.87 -16.14
N ARG A 98 2.86 9.57 -15.92
CA ARG A 98 3.11 8.62 -16.99
C ARG A 98 1.90 8.46 -17.91
N ALA A 99 0.70 8.36 -17.35
CA ALA A 99 -0.53 8.25 -18.14
C ALA A 99 -0.76 9.49 -19.01
N GLU A 100 -0.49 10.70 -18.50
CA GLU A 100 -0.59 11.93 -19.29
C GLU A 100 0.46 12.00 -20.41
N LEU A 101 1.71 11.58 -20.14
CA LEU A 101 2.75 11.49 -21.17
C LEU A 101 2.41 10.49 -22.27
N ASP A 102 1.87 9.33 -21.91
CA ASP A 102 1.44 8.32 -22.88
C ASP A 102 0.26 8.85 -23.72
N LYS A 103 -0.72 9.55 -23.12
CA LYS A 103 -1.80 10.22 -23.87
C LYS A 103 -1.25 11.19 -24.90
N LEU A 104 -0.27 12.01 -24.51
CA LEU A 104 0.30 13.03 -25.39
C LEU A 104 1.11 12.42 -26.54
N ARG A 105 1.80 11.30 -26.29
CA ARG A 105 2.55 10.57 -27.33
C ARG A 105 1.63 9.93 -28.36
N ASP A 106 0.46 9.46 -27.93
CA ASP A 106 -0.47 8.70 -28.75
C ASP A 106 -1.54 9.60 -29.43
N MET A 107 -1.41 10.93 -29.29
CA MET A 107 -2.16 11.99 -30.01
C MET A 107 -1.48 12.38 -31.32
#